data_AF-A0A3B8JMA2-F1
#
_entry.id   AF-A0A3B8JMA2-F1
#
_cell.length_a   1.000
_cell.length_b   1.000
_cell.length_c   1.000
_cell.angle_alpha   90.00
_cell.angle_beta   90.00
_cell.angle_gamma   90.00
#
_symmetry.space_group_name_H-M   'P 1'
#
loop_
_entity.id
_entity.type
_entity.pdbx_description
1 polymer ?
#
loop_
_entity_poly.entity_id
_entity_poly.type
_entity_poly.pdbx_seq_one_letter_code
_entity_poly.pdbx_strand_id
1 'polypeptide(L)'
;STTVRDLQGKFYRINGNQPILLDDPRDVWVVQFGSVALFAVTVNKGVVEGTRRYLFSAKAGEALFGTVSSSSNQYRQILAVPIGETEL
;
A
#
# COMPACT_ATOMS: atom_id res chain seq x y z
N SER A 1 -13.91 20.09 10.45
CA SER A 1 -13.09 18.87 10.44
C SER A 1 -12.76 18.59 9.00
N THR A 2 -11.49 18.50 8.61
CA THR A 2 -11.07 18.18 7.24
C THR A 2 -11.30 16.69 7.00
N THR A 3 -12.04 16.34 5.95
CA THR A 3 -12.34 14.96 5.57
C THR A 3 -11.25 14.45 4.62
N VAL A 4 -11.04 13.13 4.52
CA VAL A 4 -10.11 12.55 3.52
C VAL A 4 -10.42 13.04 2.09
N ARG A 5 -11.71 13.29 1.78
CA ARG A 5 -12.17 13.85 0.51
C ARG A 5 -11.64 15.26 0.19
N ASP A 6 -11.21 16.01 1.19
CA ASP A 6 -10.71 17.36 1.03
C ASP A 6 -9.20 17.38 0.73
N LEU A 7 -8.52 16.23 0.82
CA LEU A 7 -7.13 16.09 0.43
C LEU A 7 -6.98 16.18 -1.09
N GLN A 8 -6.01 16.97 -1.55
CA GLN A 8 -5.63 16.99 -2.96
C GLN A 8 -4.86 15.71 -3.30
N GLY A 9 -5.21 15.08 -4.42
CA GLY A 9 -4.59 13.84 -4.85
C GLY A 9 -5.37 13.16 -5.97
N LYS A 10 -4.97 11.93 -6.28
CA LYS A 10 -5.68 11.09 -7.25
C LYS A 10 -6.37 9.96 -6.50
N PHE A 11 -7.64 9.73 -6.85
CA PHE A 11 -8.42 8.63 -6.30
C PHE A 11 -8.14 7.34 -7.05
N TYR A 12 -7.95 6.25 -6.30
CA TYR A 12 -7.71 4.92 -6.82
C TYR A 12 -8.73 3.94 -6.23
N ARG A 13 -9.59 3.40 -7.09
CA ARG A 13 -10.40 2.23 -6.73
C ARG A 13 -9.58 0.98 -7.03
N ILE A 14 -9.27 0.22 -5.98
CA ILE A 14 -8.42 -0.96 -6.07
C ILE A 14 -9.20 -2.23 -5.74
N ASN A 15 -8.93 -3.29 -6.51
CA ASN A 15 -9.55 -4.60 -6.37
C ASN A 15 -8.53 -5.62 -5.85
N GLY A 16 -9.00 -6.73 -5.27
CA GLY A 16 -8.15 -7.76 -4.62
C GLY A 16 -7.00 -8.32 -5.49
N ASN A 17 -7.12 -8.24 -6.82
CA ASN A 17 -6.11 -8.70 -7.76
C ASN A 17 -5.09 -7.62 -8.17
N GLN A 18 -5.19 -6.39 -7.65
CA GLN A 18 -4.32 -5.27 -7.98
C GLN A 18 -3.70 -4.68 -6.69
N PRO A 19 -2.75 -5.41 -6.06
CA PRO A 19 -2.06 -4.90 -4.89
C PRO A 19 -1.12 -3.76 -5.30
N ILE A 20 -0.92 -2.81 -4.37
CA ILE A 20 -0.01 -1.68 -4.55
C ILE A 20 1.28 -1.94 -3.79
N LEU A 21 2.42 -1.79 -4.46
CA LEU A 21 3.72 -1.77 -3.79
C LEU A 21 3.98 -0.35 -3.31
N LEU A 22 4.24 -0.17 -2.01
CA LEU A 22 4.46 1.14 -1.41
C LEU A 22 5.96 1.49 -1.47
N ASP A 23 6.51 1.74 -2.65
CA ASP A 23 7.96 1.81 -2.92
C ASP A 23 8.54 3.22 -3.14
N ASP A 24 7.70 4.24 -3.26
CA ASP A 24 8.12 5.65 -3.25
C ASP A 24 7.82 6.30 -1.90
N PRO A 25 8.83 6.69 -1.09
CA PRO A 25 8.60 7.37 0.19
C PRO A 25 7.99 8.77 0.05
N ARG A 26 7.89 9.32 -1.16
CA ARG A 26 7.23 10.61 -1.43
C ARG A 26 5.72 10.47 -1.60
N ASP A 27 5.24 9.24 -1.82
CA ASP A 27 3.82 8.96 -1.96
C ASP A 27 3.19 8.68 -0.59
N VAL A 28 2.07 9.34 -0.34
CA VAL A 28 1.20 9.10 0.82
C VAL A 28 -0.14 8.60 0.28
N TRP A 29 -0.55 7.44 0.77
CA TRP A 29 -1.82 6.82 0.43
C TRP A 29 -2.75 6.98 1.61
N VAL A 30 -4.01 7.32 1.39
CA VAL A 30 -4.99 7.45 2.47
C VAL A 30 -6.16 6.56 2.16
N VAL A 31 -6.54 5.67 3.08
CA VAL A 31 -7.73 4.86 2.85
C VAL A 31 -8.94 5.77 2.95
N GLN A 32 -9.61 6.01 1.83
CA GLN A 32 -10.83 6.81 1.78
C GLN A 32 -12.05 5.95 2.13
N PHE A 33 -12.10 4.72 1.62
CA PHE A 33 -13.16 3.76 1.88
C PHE A 33 -12.60 2.33 1.94
N GLY A 34 -13.25 1.48 2.74
CA GLY A 34 -12.88 0.07 2.86
C GLY A 34 -11.69 -0.15 3.79
N SER A 35 -10.85 -1.13 3.45
CA SER A 35 -9.66 -1.50 4.23
C SER A 35 -8.57 -2.11 3.35
N VAL A 36 -7.33 -2.03 3.83
CA VAL A 36 -6.14 -2.58 3.17
C VAL A 36 -5.34 -3.41 4.17
N ALA A 37 -4.98 -4.63 3.81
CA ALA A 37 -3.99 -5.42 4.54
C ALA A 37 -2.58 -5.11 4.05
N LEU A 38 -1.65 -4.90 4.98
CA LEU A 38 -0.26 -4.60 4.68
C LEU A 38 0.61 -5.82 4.98
N PHE A 39 1.46 -6.15 4.01
CA PHE A 39 2.38 -7.27 4.10
C PHE A 39 3.82 -6.80 3.87
N ALA A 40 4.76 -7.33 4.66
CA ALA A 40 6.17 -7.27 4.30
C ALA A 40 6.47 -8.39 3.30
N VAL A 41 7.00 -8.01 2.15
CA VAL A 41 7.36 -8.92 1.06
C VAL A 41 8.84 -8.82 0.74
N THR A 42 9.37 -9.85 0.09
CA THR A 42 10.70 -9.79 -0.51
C THR A 42 10.53 -9.46 -1.99
N VAL A 43 11.27 -8.47 -2.47
CA VAL A 43 11.35 -8.12 -3.89
C VAL A 43 12.71 -8.53 -4.40
N ASN A 44 12.73 -9.26 -5.51
CA ASN A 44 13.94 -9.72 -6.19
C ASN A 44 13.88 -9.29 -7.66
N LYS A 45 14.82 -8.45 -8.09
CA LYS A 45 14.85 -7.87 -9.45
C LYS A 45 13.50 -7.27 -9.89
N GLY A 46 12.80 -6.59 -8.97
CA GLY A 46 11.50 -5.96 -9.22
C GLY A 46 10.29 -6.89 -9.10
N VAL A 47 10.48 -8.19 -8.87
CA VAL A 47 9.39 -9.17 -8.72
C VAL A 47 9.19 -9.51 -7.25
N VAL A 48 7.93 -9.50 -6.80
CA VAL A 48 7.57 -9.97 -5.45
C VAL A 48 7.70 -11.49 -5.38
N GLU A 49 8.58 -12.00 -4.52
CA GLU A 49 8.87 -13.42 -4.36
C GLU A 49 8.63 -13.92 -2.92
N GLY A 50 8.28 -15.20 -2.81
CA GLY A 50 8.15 -15.89 -1.54
C GLY A 50 6.91 -15.52 -0.72
N THR A 51 6.98 -15.78 0.59
CA THR A 51 5.83 -15.62 1.50
C THR A 51 5.62 -14.17 1.90
N ARG A 52 4.37 -13.71 1.81
CA ARG A 52 3.93 -12.42 2.33
C ARG A 52 3.75 -12.53 3.84
N ARG A 53 4.44 -11.69 4.63
CA ARG A 53 4.25 -11.63 6.08
C ARG A 53 3.26 -10.52 6.42
N TYR A 54 2.09 -10.88 6.94
CA TYR A 54 1.12 -9.91 7.43
C TYR A 54 1.73 -9.03 8.52
N LEU A 55 1.44 -7.73 8.46
CA LEU A 55 1.86 -6.74 9.45
C LEU A 55 0.63 -6.24 10.23
N PHE A 56 -0.27 -5.57 9.53
CA PHE A 56 -1.50 -5.01 10.06
C PHE A 56 -2.47 -4.68 8.91
N SER A 57 -3.66 -4.18 9.25
CA SER A 57 -4.62 -3.65 8.28
C SER A 57 -4.94 -2.20 8.61
N ALA A 58 -5.08 -1.38 7.59
CA ALA A 58 -5.51 0.01 7.69
C ALA A 58 -6.96 0.17 7.18
N LYS A 59 -7.70 1.10 7.78
CA LYS A 59 -9.11 1.40 7.53
C LYS A 59 -9.28 2.85 7.08
N ALA A 60 -10.49 3.19 6.65
CA ALA A 60 -10.85 4.54 6.25
C ALA A 60 -10.39 5.62 7.26
N GLY A 61 -9.70 6.64 6.77
CA GLY A 61 -9.11 7.71 7.57
C GLY A 61 -7.64 7.51 7.95
N GLU A 62 -7.09 6.31 7.78
CA GLU A 62 -5.68 6.01 8.07
C GLU A 62 -4.80 6.20 6.82
N ALA A 63 -3.56 6.64 7.06
CA ALA A 63 -2.57 6.89 6.01
C ALA A 63 -1.47 5.83 6.00
N LEU A 64 -0.99 5.51 4.81
CA LEU A 64 0.12 4.60 4.54
C LEU A 64 1.22 5.37 3.80
N PHE A 65 2.47 5.11 4.19
CA PHE A 65 3.63 5.75 3.59
C PHE A 65 4.45 4.71 2.83
N GLY A 66 4.97 5.11 1.67
CA GLY A 66 5.95 4.32 0.96
C GLY A 66 7.26 4.19 1.73
N THR A 67 8.00 3.12 1.44
CA THR A 67 9.36 2.93 1.96
C THR A 67 10.36 2.93 0.82
N VAL A 68 11.56 3.44 1.08
CA VAL A 68 12.66 3.46 0.11
C VAL A 68 12.94 2.06 -0.47
N SER A 69 12.93 1.95 -1.79
CA SER A 69 13.47 0.78 -2.48
C SER A 69 15.00 0.72 -2.29
N SER A 70 15.52 -0.45 -1.96
CA SER A 70 16.97 -0.67 -1.89
C SER A 70 17.57 -0.80 -3.28
N SER A 71 18.84 -0.40 -3.46
CA SER A 71 19.60 -0.66 -4.69
C SER A 71 20.11 -2.12 -4.79
N SER A 72 19.90 -2.94 -3.75
CA SER A 72 20.23 -4.36 -3.77
C SER A 72 19.26 -5.13 -4.68
N ASN A 73 19.74 -6.19 -5.34
CA ASN A 73 18.89 -7.03 -6.18
C ASN A 73 17.77 -7.73 -5.40
N GLN A 74 17.94 -7.89 -4.08
CA GLN A 74 16.94 -8.44 -3.17
C GLN A 74 16.74 -7.49 -1.98
N TYR A 75 15.50 -7.13 -1.70
CA TYR A 75 15.14 -6.23 -0.59
C TYR A 75 13.74 -6.49 -0.04
N ARG A 76 13.40 -5.83 1.06
CA ARG A 76 12.09 -5.91 1.69
C ARG A 76 11.28 -4.68 1.33
N GLN A 77 10.00 -4.88 1.03
CA GLN A 77 9.06 -3.82 0.67
C GLN A 77 7.72 -4.06 1.35
N ILE A 78 6.87 -3.03 1.41
CA ILE A 78 5.50 -3.13 1.88
C ILE A 78 4.55 -3.27 0.68
N LEU A 79 3.69 -4.28 0.73
CA LEU A 79 2.63 -4.52 -0.23
C LEU A 79 1.28 -4.25 0.45
N ALA A 80 0.51 -3.34 -0.13
CA ALA A 80 -0.87 -3.04 0.23
C ALA A 80 -1.83 -3.89 -0.62
N VAL A 81 -2.69 -4.67 0.04
CA VAL A 81 -3.69 -5.53 -0.61
C VAL A 81 -5.09 -5.13 -0.13
N PRO A 82 -6.02 -4.75 -1.02
CA PRO A 82 -7.35 -4.36 -0.59
C PRO A 82 -8.16 -5.53 -0.02
N ILE A 83 -9.00 -5.24 0.97
CA ILE A 83 -9.92 -6.19 1.59
C ILE A 83 -11.33 -5.80 1.15
N GLY A 84 -11.86 -6.47 0.12
CA GLY A 84 -13.14 -6.13 -0.49
C GLY A 84 -13.04 -4.90 -1.38
N GLU A 85 -14.09 -4.07 -1.40
CA GLU A 85 -14.09 -2.80 -2.13
C GLU A 85 -13.30 -1.74 -1.35
N THR A 86 -12.28 -1.15 -1.99
CA THR A 86 -11.40 -0.18 -1.36
C THR A 86 -11.11 0.99 -2.29
N GLU A 87 -11.11 2.19 -1.71
CA GLU A 87 -10.71 3.43 -2.37
C GLU A 87 -9.57 4.10 -1.58
N LEU A 88 -8.51 4.48 -2.29
CA LEU A 88 -7.35 5.23 -1.79
C LEU A 88 -7.33 6.64 -2.39
#